data_AF-D3RW51-F1
#
_entry.id   AF-D3RW51-F1
#
_cell.length_a   1.000
_cell.length_b   1.000
_cell.length_c   1.000
_cell.angle_alpha   90.00
_cell.angle_beta   90.00
_cell.angle_gamma   90.00
#
_symmetry.space_group_name_H-M   'P 1'
#
loop_
_entity.id
_entity.type
_entity.pdbx_description
1 polymer ?
#
loop_
_entity_poly.entity_id
_entity_poly.type
_entity_poly.pdbx_seq_one_letter_code
_entity_poly.pdbx_strand_id
1 'polypeptide(L)'
;MPHDLRQPRPNPELKAWERVIARECTALRQAESLAEKRGAAAILREALELYLAEPAELVDLAPGAEAVVLYPVQVGDQRLDSPSPFFGEIEAEADRFYQGGDGSITPLLTEAQCAGVDPWRLVGYVVVGWRRVYLTAGKTRCHLTSQSALERVRSRSRHYDLWRERFYAVFLDPAGLKGGRVAPILSKHRRLQDARRRADVLAERLEIRCLVAWLEGAIDIH
;
A
#
# COMPACT_ATOMS: atom_id res chain seq x y z
N MET A 1 -15.82 19.73 -8.86
CA MET A 1 -15.29 18.65 -9.72
C MET A 1 -14.31 17.83 -8.90
N PRO A 2 -14.35 16.48 -8.92
CA PRO A 2 -13.31 15.65 -8.32
C PRO A 2 -11.95 15.96 -8.97
N HIS A 3 -10.86 15.99 -8.20
CA HIS A 3 -9.51 16.18 -8.74
C HIS A 3 -9.13 15.03 -9.69
N ASP A 4 -8.52 15.36 -10.83
CA ASP A 4 -7.94 14.40 -11.76
C ASP A 4 -6.56 13.96 -11.26
N LEU A 5 -6.45 12.67 -10.92
CA LEU A 5 -5.24 12.06 -10.34
C LEU A 5 -4.05 12.03 -11.32
N ARG A 6 -4.28 12.30 -12.61
CA ARG A 6 -3.24 12.37 -13.65
C ARG A 6 -2.69 13.76 -13.85
N GLN A 7 -3.34 14.78 -13.29
CA GLN A 7 -2.86 16.15 -13.42
C GLN A 7 -1.82 16.45 -12.33
N PRO A 8 -0.69 17.07 -12.68
CA PRO A 8 0.25 17.58 -11.69
C PRO A 8 -0.46 18.53 -10.72
N ARG A 9 -0.05 18.48 -9.46
CA ARG A 9 -0.51 19.40 -8.42
C ARG A 9 0.66 19.85 -7.56
N PRO A 10 0.57 21.01 -6.89
CA PRO A 10 1.61 21.46 -5.98
C PRO A 10 1.95 20.42 -4.91
N ASN A 11 3.24 20.21 -4.67
CA ASN A 11 3.72 19.31 -3.62
C ASN A 11 3.42 19.93 -2.23
N PRO A 12 2.57 19.30 -1.41
CA PRO A 12 2.22 19.85 -0.10
C PRO A 12 3.38 19.79 0.90
N GLU A 13 4.36 18.89 0.70
CA GLU A 13 5.50 18.72 1.59
C GLU A 13 6.42 19.95 1.55
N LEU A 14 6.54 20.61 0.39
CA LEU A 14 7.31 21.85 0.26
C LEU A 14 6.85 22.91 1.25
N LYS A 15 5.52 23.06 1.44
CA LYS A 15 4.97 24.01 2.42
C LYS A 15 5.28 23.62 3.86
N ALA A 16 5.41 22.33 4.16
CA ALA A 16 5.83 21.87 5.48
C ALA A 16 7.31 22.21 5.72
N TRP A 17 8.16 21.96 4.73
CA TRP A 17 9.59 22.29 4.78
C TRP A 17 9.83 23.80 4.88
N GLU A 18 9.10 24.63 4.13
CA GLU A 18 9.15 26.09 4.24
C GLU A 18 8.89 26.58 5.67
N ARG A 19 7.93 25.97 6.38
CA ARG A 19 7.65 26.32 7.78
C ARG A 19 8.79 25.94 8.70
N VAL A 20 9.40 24.76 8.51
CA VAL A 20 10.57 24.33 9.28
C VAL A 20 11.74 25.29 9.03
N ILE A 21 12.03 25.61 7.77
CA ILE A 21 13.06 26.55 7.36
C ILE A 21 12.84 27.92 8.02
N ALA A 22 11.62 28.46 7.98
CA ALA A 22 11.31 29.75 8.61
C ALA A 22 11.48 29.72 10.14
N ARG A 23 11.04 28.64 10.79
CA ARG A 23 11.20 28.43 12.23
C ARG A 23 12.68 28.38 12.62
N GLU A 24 13.47 27.53 11.97
CA GLU A 24 14.88 27.35 12.30
C GLU A 24 15.73 28.56 11.94
N CYS A 25 15.41 29.29 10.86
CA CYS A 25 16.03 30.59 10.58
C CYS A 25 15.83 31.58 11.74
N THR A 26 14.63 31.59 12.33
CA THR A 26 14.31 32.47 13.46
C THR A 26 15.05 32.02 14.72
N ALA A 27 15.03 30.71 15.01
CA ALA A 27 15.75 30.12 16.14
C ALA A 27 17.26 30.40 16.07
N LEU A 28 17.87 30.25 14.89
CA LEU A 28 19.29 30.53 14.67
C LEU A 28 19.66 31.99 14.97
N ARG A 29 18.78 32.95 14.62
CA ARG A 29 18.98 34.38 14.89
C ARG A 29 18.83 34.73 16.37
N GLN A 30 17.94 34.03 17.08
CA GLN A 30 17.63 34.28 18.48
C GLN A 30 18.53 33.50 19.45
N ALA A 31 19.23 32.47 18.97
CA ALA A 31 20.09 31.62 19.80
C ALA A 31 21.21 32.42 20.49
N GLU A 32 21.33 32.23 21.79
CA GLU A 32 22.32 32.92 22.64
C GLU A 32 23.61 32.11 22.74
N SER A 33 23.52 30.78 22.70
CA SER A 33 24.68 29.89 22.80
C SER A 33 25.16 29.35 21.45
N LEU A 34 26.44 28.97 21.38
CA LEU A 34 27.02 28.31 20.20
C LEU A 34 26.37 26.94 19.95
N ALA A 35 25.99 26.22 21.00
CA ALA A 35 25.36 24.91 20.89
C ALA A 35 23.98 25.02 20.20
N GLU A 36 23.15 25.97 20.62
CA GLU A 36 21.85 26.24 20.00
C GLU A 36 21.98 26.66 18.55
N LYS A 37 22.94 27.54 18.23
CA LYS A 37 23.22 27.94 16.85
C LYS A 37 23.58 26.75 15.96
N ARG A 38 24.44 25.85 16.46
CA ARG A 38 24.82 24.65 15.71
C ARG A 38 23.64 23.68 15.53
N GLY A 39 22.79 23.55 16.55
CA GLY A 39 21.56 22.75 16.48
C GLY A 39 20.61 23.25 15.40
N ALA A 40 20.24 24.55 15.45
CA ALA A 40 19.35 25.16 14.46
C ALA A 40 19.94 25.11 13.04
N ALA A 41 21.25 25.36 12.89
CA ALA A 41 21.92 25.28 11.61
C ALA A 41 21.91 23.85 11.00
N ALA A 42 22.03 22.81 11.84
CA ALA A 42 21.99 21.42 11.37
C ALA A 42 20.60 21.06 10.81
N ILE A 43 19.52 21.38 11.55
CA ILE A 43 18.15 21.14 11.11
C ILE A 43 17.83 21.96 9.85
N LEU A 44 18.24 23.23 9.81
CA LEU A 44 18.03 24.09 8.66
C LEU A 44 18.71 23.55 7.40
N ARG A 45 19.94 23.03 7.52
CA ARG A 45 20.67 22.40 6.40
C ARG A 45 19.88 21.21 5.86
N GLU A 46 19.46 20.30 6.72
CA GLU A 46 18.68 19.13 6.32
C GLU A 46 17.35 19.53 5.65
N ALA A 47 16.63 20.49 6.22
CA ALA A 47 15.37 20.95 5.65
C ALA A 47 15.53 21.61 4.27
N LEU A 48 16.63 22.36 4.05
CA LEU A 48 16.95 22.96 2.74
C LEU A 48 17.33 21.91 1.71
N GLU A 49 18.11 20.90 2.10
CA GLU A 49 18.46 19.77 1.23
C GLU A 49 17.20 19.02 0.77
N LEU A 50 16.28 18.72 1.70
CA LEU A 50 15.00 18.09 1.38
C LEU A 50 14.13 18.99 0.48
N TYR A 51 14.02 20.29 0.79
CA TYR A 51 13.23 21.23 -0.02
C TYR A 51 13.72 21.32 -1.48
N LEU A 52 15.04 21.29 -1.70
CA LEU A 52 15.61 21.31 -3.05
C LEU A 52 15.48 19.98 -3.80
N ALA A 53 15.44 18.87 -3.07
CA ALA A 53 15.28 17.53 -3.65
C ALA A 53 13.83 17.23 -4.06
N GLU A 54 12.86 17.80 -3.36
CA GLU A 54 11.43 17.57 -3.61
C GLU A 54 10.94 18.27 -4.88
N PRO A 55 10.17 17.60 -5.76
CA PRO A 55 9.64 18.23 -6.95
C PRO A 55 8.56 19.27 -6.60
N ALA A 56 8.48 20.34 -7.39
CA ALA A 56 7.47 21.40 -7.24
C ALA A 56 6.04 20.87 -7.43
N GLU A 57 5.87 19.93 -8.35
CA GLU A 57 4.60 19.29 -8.66
C GLU A 57 4.69 17.77 -8.53
N LEU A 58 3.60 17.16 -8.08
CA LEU A 58 3.43 15.71 -7.98
C LEU A 58 2.22 15.27 -8.82
N VAL A 59 2.34 14.14 -9.49
CA VAL A 59 1.20 13.44 -10.10
C VAL A 59 0.86 12.25 -9.20
N ASP A 60 -0.42 11.97 -8.96
CA ASP A 60 -0.82 10.84 -8.10
C ASP A 60 -0.80 9.50 -8.86
N LEU A 61 -0.99 9.52 -10.18
CA LEU A 61 -0.87 8.37 -11.09
C LEU A 61 0.17 8.59 -12.18
N ALA A 62 1.06 7.63 -12.38
CA ALA A 62 2.01 7.61 -13.48
C ALA A 62 1.71 6.46 -14.46
N PRO A 63 2.05 6.61 -15.75
CA PRO A 63 1.88 5.54 -16.74
C PRO A 63 2.84 4.37 -16.49
N GLY A 64 2.43 3.18 -16.91
CA GLY A 64 3.18 1.93 -16.74
C GLY A 64 2.76 1.16 -15.49
N ALA A 65 2.85 -0.16 -15.58
CA ALA A 65 2.76 -1.04 -14.42
C ALA A 65 4.15 -1.16 -13.77
N GLU A 66 4.19 -1.15 -12.44
CA GLU A 66 5.40 -1.34 -11.66
C GLU A 66 5.84 -2.81 -11.69
N ALA A 67 7.16 -3.02 -11.56
CA ALA A 67 7.69 -4.36 -11.35
C ALA A 67 7.25 -4.85 -9.97
N VAL A 68 6.56 -5.99 -9.92
CA VAL A 68 6.17 -6.62 -8.65
C VAL A 68 7.44 -7.15 -7.98
N VAL A 69 7.85 -6.50 -6.90
CA VAL A 69 9.02 -6.91 -6.12
C VAL A 69 8.56 -7.90 -5.07
N LEU A 70 9.20 -9.07 -5.06
CA LEU A 70 8.89 -10.13 -4.11
C LEU A 70 9.95 -10.16 -3.01
N TYR A 71 9.52 -9.99 -1.77
CA TYR A 71 10.40 -10.31 -0.65
C TYR A 71 10.35 -11.81 -0.41
N PRO A 72 11.49 -12.50 -0.42
CA PRO A 72 11.51 -13.92 -0.14
C PRO A 72 10.99 -14.15 1.28
N VAL A 73 9.91 -14.92 1.39
CA VAL A 73 9.41 -15.34 2.70
C VAL A 73 10.02 -16.69 3.01
N GLN A 74 10.79 -16.76 4.10
CA GLN A 74 11.30 -18.03 4.62
C GLN A 74 10.25 -18.62 5.55
N VAL A 75 9.84 -19.86 5.29
CA VAL A 75 8.96 -20.60 6.18
C VAL A 75 9.47 -22.02 6.40
N GLY A 76 9.92 -22.29 7.63
CA GLY A 76 10.75 -23.47 7.90
C GLY A 76 11.98 -23.47 7.01
N ASP A 77 12.22 -24.56 6.29
CA ASP A 77 13.34 -24.70 5.34
C ASP A 77 13.01 -24.25 3.91
N GLN A 78 11.77 -23.81 3.65
CA GLN A 78 11.34 -23.39 2.32
C GLN A 78 11.42 -21.87 2.16
N ARG A 79 11.97 -21.44 1.03
CA ARG A 79 11.99 -20.04 0.60
C ARG A 79 10.97 -19.83 -0.50
N LEU A 80 10.03 -18.91 -0.28
CA LEU A 80 9.01 -18.54 -1.25
C LEU A 80 9.45 -17.26 -1.96
N ASP A 81 9.81 -17.37 -3.24
CA ASP A 81 10.34 -16.27 -4.08
C ASP A 81 9.56 -16.08 -5.39
N SER A 82 8.47 -16.83 -5.60
CA SER A 82 7.63 -16.75 -6.79
C SER A 82 6.44 -15.79 -6.62
N PRO A 83 6.08 -15.01 -7.66
CA PRO A 83 5.00 -14.03 -7.57
C PRO A 83 3.68 -14.76 -7.40
N SER A 84 2.82 -14.18 -6.57
CA SER A 84 1.53 -14.78 -6.34
C SER A 84 0.58 -14.59 -7.54
N PRO A 85 -0.06 -15.67 -8.03
CA PRO A 85 -0.93 -15.63 -9.19
C PRO A 85 -2.29 -14.95 -8.97
N PHE A 86 -2.60 -14.37 -7.79
CA PHE A 86 -3.96 -13.85 -7.49
C PHE A 86 -4.42 -12.69 -8.36
N PHE A 87 -3.51 -11.92 -8.95
CA PHE A 87 -3.83 -10.89 -9.94
C PHE A 87 -3.67 -11.38 -11.38
N GLY A 88 -3.33 -12.65 -11.59
CA GLY A 88 -3.26 -13.35 -12.88
C GLY A 88 -4.63 -13.81 -13.39
N GLU A 89 -4.64 -14.17 -14.67
CA GLU A 89 -5.78 -14.86 -15.31
C GLU A 89 -5.99 -16.23 -14.65
N ILE A 90 -7.24 -16.66 -14.52
CA ILE A 90 -7.66 -17.75 -13.61
C ILE A 90 -7.03 -19.08 -14.04
N GLU A 91 -6.02 -19.54 -13.31
CA GLU A 91 -5.82 -20.97 -13.11
C GLU A 91 -6.63 -21.37 -11.87
N ALA A 92 -7.42 -22.44 -11.99
CA ALA A 92 -8.44 -22.85 -11.02
C ALA A 92 -7.90 -23.23 -9.62
N GLU A 93 -6.58 -23.25 -9.43
CA GLU A 93 -5.92 -23.71 -8.19
C GLU A 93 -5.60 -22.58 -7.20
N ALA A 94 -5.70 -21.30 -7.59
CA ALA A 94 -5.35 -20.17 -6.73
C ALA A 94 -6.59 -19.36 -6.30
N ASP A 95 -7.48 -19.98 -5.51
CA ASP A 95 -8.66 -19.34 -4.95
C ASP A 95 -8.45 -18.74 -3.55
N ARG A 96 -7.47 -19.25 -2.78
CA ARG A 96 -7.22 -18.82 -1.39
C ARG A 96 -5.82 -18.29 -1.16
N PHE A 97 -5.72 -17.24 -0.34
CA PHE A 97 -4.47 -16.61 0.00
C PHE A 97 -4.35 -16.08 1.42
N TYR A 98 -3.11 -15.89 1.86
CA TYR A 98 -2.78 -15.44 3.22
C TYR A 98 -2.07 -14.07 3.21
N GLN A 99 -2.41 -13.22 4.18
CA GLN A 99 -1.82 -11.88 4.38
C GLN A 99 -1.36 -11.70 5.84
N GLY A 100 -0.14 -11.21 6.04
CA GLY A 100 0.38 -10.86 7.38
C GLY A 100 -0.10 -9.50 7.91
N GLY A 101 -0.15 -9.38 9.24
CA GLY A 101 -0.88 -8.34 9.99
C GLY A 101 -0.36 -6.89 9.87
N ASP A 102 0.90 -6.67 9.52
CA ASP A 102 1.43 -5.32 9.23
C ASP A 102 1.16 -4.87 7.78
N GLY A 103 0.52 -5.72 6.98
CA GLY A 103 0.29 -5.49 5.56
C GLY A 103 1.56 -5.53 4.71
N SER A 104 2.71 -5.93 5.28
CA SER A 104 4.01 -5.97 4.61
C SER A 104 4.31 -7.29 3.91
N ILE A 105 3.52 -8.35 4.16
CA ILE A 105 3.71 -9.61 3.45
C ILE A 105 3.30 -9.44 1.98
N THR A 106 4.38 -9.42 1.22
CA THR A 106 4.54 -9.43 -0.21
C THR A 106 4.33 -10.87 -0.73
N PRO A 107 3.79 -11.05 -1.94
CA PRO A 107 2.36 -11.06 -2.23
C PRO A 107 1.67 -12.31 -1.66
N LEU A 108 0.47 -12.10 -1.08
CA LEU A 108 -0.61 -13.07 -0.91
C LEU A 108 -0.21 -14.54 -1.21
N LEU A 109 0.30 -15.29 -0.24
CA LEU A 109 0.75 -16.67 -0.48
C LEU A 109 -0.45 -17.55 -0.87
N THR A 110 -0.34 -18.35 -1.92
CA THR A 110 -1.40 -19.29 -2.33
C THR A 110 -1.52 -20.47 -1.37
N GLU A 111 -2.70 -21.09 -1.30
CA GLU A 111 -2.89 -22.37 -0.60
C GLU A 111 -1.90 -23.44 -1.07
N ALA A 112 -1.56 -23.50 -2.37
CA ALA A 112 -0.55 -24.42 -2.90
C ALA A 112 0.88 -24.10 -2.40
N GLN A 113 1.27 -22.83 -2.35
CA GLN A 113 2.54 -22.40 -1.74
C GLN A 113 2.57 -22.67 -0.23
N CYS A 114 1.40 -22.72 0.40
CA CYS A 114 1.20 -23.09 1.80
C CYS A 114 0.93 -24.59 2.01
N ALA A 115 0.88 -25.43 0.97
CA ALA A 115 0.56 -26.86 1.14
C ALA A 115 1.71 -27.65 1.78
N GLY A 116 2.96 -27.20 1.58
CA GLY A 116 4.16 -27.77 2.19
C GLY A 116 4.55 -27.15 3.54
N VAL A 117 3.81 -26.13 3.97
CA VAL A 117 4.16 -25.26 5.08
C VAL A 117 2.87 -24.82 5.73
N ASP A 118 2.59 -25.25 6.95
CA ASP A 118 1.46 -24.77 7.74
C ASP A 118 1.56 -23.23 7.90
N PRO A 119 0.79 -22.38 7.15
CA PRO A 119 0.92 -20.91 7.24
C PRO A 119 0.58 -20.38 8.65
N TRP A 120 0.04 -21.26 9.49
CA TRP A 120 -0.33 -21.15 10.88
C TRP A 120 0.88 -21.27 11.83
N ARG A 121 2.08 -21.55 11.31
CA ARG A 121 3.36 -21.60 12.06
C ARG A 121 4.30 -20.42 11.77
N LEU A 122 3.83 -19.41 11.03
CA LEU A 122 4.55 -18.14 10.84
C LEU A 122 4.54 -17.34 12.15
N VAL A 123 5.43 -17.69 13.08
CA VAL A 123 5.51 -17.09 14.43
C VAL A 123 5.72 -15.56 14.32
N GLY A 124 4.93 -14.80 15.10
CA GLY A 124 5.12 -13.35 15.29
C GLY A 124 4.22 -12.42 14.44
N TYR A 125 3.29 -12.97 13.65
CA TYR A 125 2.40 -12.17 12.80
C TYR A 125 0.96 -12.69 12.83
N VAL A 126 -0.02 -11.78 12.85
CA VAL A 126 -1.42 -12.13 12.58
C VAL A 126 -1.54 -12.54 11.12
N VAL A 127 -1.99 -13.76 10.84
CA VAL A 127 -2.21 -14.25 9.48
C VAL A 127 -3.70 -14.19 9.17
N VAL A 128 -4.05 -13.55 8.06
CA VAL A 128 -5.42 -13.38 7.58
C VAL A 128 -5.63 -14.21 6.32
N GLY A 129 -6.62 -15.10 6.35
CA GLY A 129 -7.02 -15.93 5.22
C GLY A 129 -8.09 -15.27 4.36
N TRP A 130 -7.89 -15.29 3.06
CA TRP A 130 -8.76 -14.66 2.08
C TRP A 130 -9.11 -15.64 0.97
N ARG A 131 -10.32 -15.52 0.43
CA ARG A 131 -10.75 -16.20 -0.79
C ARG A 131 -11.03 -15.20 -1.89
N ARG A 132 -10.35 -15.31 -3.02
CA ARG A 132 -10.63 -14.53 -4.23
C ARG A 132 -12.08 -14.80 -4.68
N VAL A 133 -12.81 -13.73 -4.98
CA VAL A 133 -14.21 -13.84 -5.44
C VAL A 133 -14.48 -13.07 -6.73
N TYR A 134 -13.67 -12.05 -7.03
CA TYR A 134 -13.83 -11.27 -8.26
C TYR A 134 -12.52 -10.57 -8.64
N LEU A 135 -12.23 -10.48 -9.93
CA LEU A 135 -11.11 -9.71 -10.47
C LEU A 135 -11.64 -8.82 -11.59
N THR A 136 -11.22 -7.55 -11.63
CA THR A 136 -11.61 -6.64 -12.71
C THR A 136 -10.95 -7.05 -14.03
N ALA A 137 -11.63 -6.81 -15.16
CA ALA A 137 -11.20 -7.31 -16.47
C ALA A 137 -9.93 -6.62 -17.01
N GLY A 138 -9.74 -5.32 -16.73
CA GLY A 138 -8.60 -4.54 -17.20
C GLY A 138 -7.27 -5.04 -16.65
N LYS A 139 -6.20 -4.97 -17.46
CA LYS A 139 -4.82 -5.11 -16.98
C LYS A 139 -4.36 -3.78 -16.36
N THR A 140 -3.46 -3.85 -15.38
CA THR A 140 -2.84 -2.67 -14.79
C THR A 140 -1.98 -1.96 -15.84
N ARG A 141 -2.23 -0.66 -16.04
CA ARG A 141 -1.55 0.20 -17.02
C ARG A 141 -0.92 1.46 -16.41
N CYS A 142 -1.33 1.79 -15.19
CA CYS A 142 -0.78 2.90 -14.42
C CYS A 142 -0.37 2.41 -13.03
N HIS A 143 0.32 3.25 -12.28
CA HIS A 143 0.63 3.02 -10.87
C HIS A 143 0.49 4.30 -10.05
N LEU A 144 0.16 4.13 -8.78
CA LEU A 144 0.16 5.20 -7.79
C LEU A 144 1.61 5.56 -7.44
N THR A 145 1.92 6.85 -7.46
CA THR A 145 3.31 7.34 -7.32
C THR A 145 3.82 7.43 -5.89
N SER A 146 2.95 7.24 -4.89
CA SER A 146 3.29 7.40 -3.48
C SER A 146 2.25 6.77 -2.54
N GLN A 147 2.64 6.58 -1.28
CA GLN A 147 1.70 6.22 -0.21
C GLN A 147 0.60 7.27 -0.03
N SER A 148 0.93 8.56 -0.18
CA SER A 148 -0.05 9.65 -0.11
C SER A 148 -1.10 9.57 -1.22
N ALA A 149 -0.73 9.12 -2.43
CA ALA A 149 -1.68 8.86 -3.50
C ALA A 149 -2.61 7.68 -3.15
N LEU A 150 -2.06 6.61 -2.57
CA LEU A 150 -2.84 5.46 -2.09
C LEU A 150 -3.88 5.85 -1.03
N GLU A 151 -3.51 6.66 -0.04
CA GLU A 151 -4.42 7.08 1.03
C GLU A 151 -5.62 7.90 0.51
N ARG A 152 -5.51 8.61 -0.61
CA ARG A 152 -6.65 9.33 -1.21
C ARG A 152 -7.65 8.44 -1.91
N VAL A 153 -7.17 7.31 -2.43
CA VAL A 153 -8.00 6.31 -3.10
C VAL A 153 -8.67 5.38 -2.08
N ARG A 154 -7.97 5.13 -0.96
CA ARG A 154 -8.51 4.38 0.17
C ARG A 154 -9.79 5.02 0.67
N SER A 155 -10.83 4.21 0.83
CA SER A 155 -11.98 4.65 1.59
C SER A 155 -11.56 4.80 3.06
N ARG A 156 -12.08 5.82 3.76
CA ARG A 156 -12.07 5.85 5.22
C ARG A 156 -12.81 4.61 5.72
N SER A 157 -12.06 3.54 5.92
CA SER A 157 -12.62 2.24 6.20
C SER A 157 -13.05 2.25 7.66
N ARG A 158 -14.26 1.74 7.91
CA ARG A 158 -14.66 1.39 9.27
C ARG A 158 -13.66 0.35 9.79
N HIS A 159 -13.22 0.47 11.04
CA HIS A 159 -12.44 -0.60 11.65
C HIS A 159 -13.37 -1.80 11.83
N TYR A 160 -13.10 -2.85 11.06
CA TYR A 160 -13.73 -4.16 11.19
C TYR A 160 -12.84 -4.99 12.09
N ASP A 161 -13.45 -5.61 13.09
CA ASP A 161 -12.80 -6.63 13.90
C ASP A 161 -12.60 -7.87 13.02
N LEU A 162 -11.36 -8.10 12.58
CA LEU A 162 -10.98 -9.22 11.72
C LEU A 162 -11.30 -10.59 12.34
N TRP A 163 -11.45 -10.66 13.67
CA TRP A 163 -11.77 -11.89 14.40
C TRP A 163 -13.26 -12.19 14.44
N ARG A 164 -14.11 -11.15 14.34
CA ARG A 164 -15.55 -11.26 14.61
C ARG A 164 -16.43 -10.95 13.40
N GLU A 165 -15.92 -10.18 12.45
CA GLU A 165 -16.70 -9.72 11.30
C GLU A 165 -16.17 -10.32 10.00
N ARG A 166 -17.08 -10.86 9.19
CA ARG A 166 -16.78 -11.25 7.81
C ARG A 166 -17.10 -10.10 6.86
N PHE A 167 -16.19 -9.83 5.92
CA PHE A 167 -16.35 -8.78 4.94
C PHE A 167 -15.59 -9.09 3.64
N TYR A 168 -15.93 -8.34 2.60
CA TYR A 168 -15.23 -8.32 1.32
C TYR A 168 -14.23 -7.16 1.30
N ALA A 169 -12.97 -7.44 1.02
CA ALA A 169 -11.95 -6.43 0.80
C ALA A 169 -11.71 -6.22 -0.70
N VAL A 170 -11.51 -4.95 -1.08
CA VAL A 170 -11.03 -4.58 -2.41
C VAL A 170 -9.54 -4.31 -2.30
N PHE A 171 -8.73 -5.10 -3.00
CA PHE A 171 -7.29 -4.98 -3.11
C PHE A 171 -6.91 -4.32 -4.42
N LEU A 172 -5.87 -3.46 -4.37
CA LEU A 172 -5.19 -2.98 -5.56
C LEU A 172 -4.15 -4.02 -6.01
N ASP A 173 -3.99 -4.19 -7.32
CA ASP A 173 -2.85 -4.92 -7.88
C ASP A 173 -1.52 -4.30 -7.38
N PRO A 174 -0.58 -5.09 -6.83
CA PRO A 174 0.74 -4.59 -6.44
C PRO A 174 1.43 -3.82 -7.56
N ALA A 175 1.29 -4.25 -8.81
CA ALA A 175 1.86 -3.55 -9.97
C ALA A 175 1.28 -2.13 -10.17
N GLY A 176 0.17 -1.81 -9.51
CA GLY A 176 -0.44 -0.49 -9.49
C GLY A 176 0.04 0.42 -8.37
N LEU A 177 1.07 0.03 -7.61
CA LEU A 177 1.65 0.83 -6.54
C LEU A 177 3.15 0.95 -6.73
N LYS A 178 3.69 2.16 -6.56
CA LYS A 178 5.14 2.41 -6.64
C LYS A 178 5.95 1.40 -5.83
N GLY A 179 6.91 0.77 -6.50
CA GLY A 179 7.77 -0.27 -5.92
C GLY A 179 7.16 -1.67 -5.86
N GLY A 180 5.89 -1.85 -6.24
CA GLY A 180 5.30 -3.17 -6.52
C GLY A 180 5.29 -4.15 -5.36
N ARG A 181 5.34 -3.69 -4.11
CA ARG A 181 5.66 -4.53 -2.94
C ARG A 181 4.46 -5.26 -2.35
N VAL A 182 3.33 -4.59 -2.22
CA VAL A 182 2.20 -5.10 -1.44
C VAL A 182 0.90 -4.92 -2.21
N ALA A 183 -0.09 -5.78 -1.94
CA ALA A 183 -1.46 -5.60 -2.41
C ALA A 183 -2.24 -4.81 -1.34
N PRO A 184 -2.37 -3.47 -1.44
CA PRO A 184 -3.05 -2.71 -0.41
C PRO A 184 -4.56 -2.94 -0.46
N ILE A 185 -5.17 -3.09 0.71
CA ILE A 185 -6.63 -2.98 0.84
C ILE A 185 -7.02 -1.51 0.64
N LEU A 186 -7.94 -1.28 -0.29
CA LEU A 186 -8.50 0.04 -0.63
C LEU A 186 -9.80 0.31 0.12
N SER A 187 -10.61 -0.73 0.34
CA SER A 187 -11.90 -0.61 1.00
C SER A 187 -12.41 -1.96 1.50
N LYS A 188 -13.31 -1.93 2.49
CA LYS A 188 -13.95 -3.11 3.09
C LYS A 188 -15.47 -2.95 3.03
N HIS A 189 -16.19 -4.02 2.69
CA HIS A 189 -17.64 -4.00 2.43
C HIS A 189 -18.33 -5.23 3.00
N ARG A 190 -19.57 -5.11 3.49
CA ARG A 190 -20.36 -6.27 3.95
C ARG A 190 -20.98 -7.07 2.81
N ARG A 191 -21.24 -6.43 1.66
CA ARG A 191 -21.92 -7.04 0.51
C ARG A 191 -20.98 -7.14 -0.68
N LEU A 192 -21.00 -8.28 -1.36
CA LEU A 192 -20.18 -8.55 -2.53
C LEU A 192 -20.45 -7.52 -3.66
N GLN A 193 -21.72 -7.20 -3.91
CA GLN A 193 -22.10 -6.29 -4.99
C GLN A 193 -21.50 -4.88 -4.81
N ASP A 194 -21.43 -4.39 -3.57
CA ASP A 194 -20.85 -3.09 -3.25
C ASP A 194 -19.32 -3.11 -3.45
N ALA A 195 -18.67 -4.19 -3.03
CA ALA A 195 -17.24 -4.40 -3.27
C ALA A 195 -16.89 -4.47 -4.76
N ARG A 196 -17.68 -5.22 -5.56
CA ARG A 196 -17.50 -5.31 -7.02
C ARG A 196 -17.67 -3.96 -7.70
N ARG A 197 -18.76 -3.25 -7.39
CA ARG A 197 -19.01 -1.91 -7.93
C ARG A 197 -17.87 -0.95 -7.60
N ARG A 198 -17.36 -0.99 -6.36
CA ARG A 198 -16.22 -0.18 -5.96
C ARG A 198 -14.95 -0.56 -6.73
N ALA A 199 -14.68 -1.85 -6.88
CA ALA A 199 -13.53 -2.34 -7.63
C ALA A 199 -13.57 -1.90 -9.10
N ASP A 200 -14.72 -1.99 -9.77
CA ASP A 200 -14.88 -1.57 -11.16
C ASP A 200 -14.66 -0.06 -11.34
N VAL A 201 -15.28 0.76 -10.49
CA VAL A 201 -15.10 2.23 -10.51
C VAL A 201 -13.64 2.62 -10.27
N LEU A 202 -12.97 1.94 -9.35
CA LEU A 202 -11.55 2.20 -9.09
C LEU A 202 -10.68 1.74 -10.26
N ALA A 203 -10.94 0.57 -10.81
CA ALA A 203 -10.15 0.03 -11.91
C ALA A 203 -10.26 0.89 -13.17
N GLU A 204 -11.45 1.38 -13.49
CA GLU A 204 -11.66 2.31 -14.61
C GLU A 204 -10.95 3.65 -14.38
N ARG A 205 -11.13 4.26 -13.20
CA ARG A 205 -10.56 5.59 -12.91
C ARG A 205 -9.04 5.58 -12.82
N LEU A 206 -8.47 4.51 -12.27
CA LEU A 206 -7.04 4.42 -12.04
C LEU A 206 -6.29 3.73 -13.18
N GLU A 207 -6.99 2.99 -14.06
CA GLU A 207 -6.39 2.02 -14.97
C GLU A 207 -5.50 0.99 -14.26
N ILE A 208 -5.94 0.57 -13.06
CA ILE A 208 -5.25 -0.41 -12.20
C ILE A 208 -6.21 -1.56 -11.91
N ARG A 209 -5.75 -2.79 -12.07
CA ARG A 209 -6.55 -3.97 -11.75
C ARG A 209 -6.88 -4.03 -10.25
N CYS A 210 -8.09 -4.49 -9.93
CA CYS A 210 -8.54 -4.67 -8.56
C CYS A 210 -9.03 -6.10 -8.34
N LEU A 211 -8.72 -6.64 -7.16
CA LEU A 211 -9.16 -7.94 -6.69
C LEU A 211 -10.17 -7.72 -5.56
N VAL A 212 -11.28 -8.44 -5.59
CA VAL A 212 -12.17 -8.56 -4.43
C VAL A 212 -11.96 -9.93 -3.82
N ALA A 213 -11.72 -9.95 -2.52
CA ALA A 213 -11.60 -11.17 -1.75
C ALA A 213 -12.49 -11.15 -0.52
N TRP A 214 -13.00 -12.32 -0.16
CA TRP A 214 -13.77 -12.57 1.04
C TRP A 214 -12.84 -12.96 2.18
N LEU A 215 -12.99 -12.33 3.34
CA LEU A 215 -12.29 -12.73 4.55
C LEU A 215 -12.82 -14.08 5.06
N GLU A 216 -11.96 -15.08 5.12
CA GLU A 216 -12.29 -16.40 5.69
C GLU A 216 -12.00 -16.46 7.20
N GLY A 217 -10.99 -15.73 7.68
CA GLY A 217 -10.68 -15.58 9.10
C GLY A 217 -9.32 -14.93 9.35
N ALA A 218 -9.03 -14.62 10.61
CA ALA A 218 -7.72 -14.19 11.10
C ALA A 218 -7.28 -15.11 12.25
N ILE A 219 -5.96 -15.24 12.44
CA ILE A 219 -5.37 -16.23 13.37
C ILE A 219 -4.18 -15.63 14.09
N ASP A 220 -4.20 -15.76 15.42
CA ASP A 220 -3.21 -15.18 16.31
C ASP A 220 -2.25 -16.31 16.65
N ILE A 221 -1.01 -16.16 16.21
CA ILE A 221 0.02 -17.16 16.45
C ILE A 221 0.79 -16.65 17.66
N HIS A 222 0.30 -17.02 18.85
CA HIS A 222 0.99 -16.82 20.13
C HIS A 222 2.28 -17.63 20.20
#